data_AF-A0A358A298-F1
#
_entry.id   AF-A0A358A298-F1
#
_cell.length_a   1.000
_cell.length_b   1.000
_cell.length_c   1.000
_cell.angle_alpha   90.00
_cell.angle_beta   90.00
_cell.angle_gamma   90.00
#
_symmetry.space_group_name_H-M   'P 1'
#
loop_
_entity.id
_entity.type
_entity.pdbx_description
1 polymer ?
#
loop_
_entity_poly.entity_id
_entity_poly.type
_entity_poly.pdbx_seq_one_letter_code
_entity_poly.pdbx_strand_id
1 'polypeptide(L)'
;YAVYAGWCTRGNGERHPCAINIGRRPTFYEHAQQSLLEAHLIDFEGDLYGEEIAVSFVDFLRSERKFNGLEQLSEQLKVDTNNARAVLRRMSS
;
A
#
# COMPACT_ATOMS: atom_id res chain seq x y z
N TYR A 1 7.10 -6.98 8.15
CA TYR A 1 6.22 -6.41 7.11
C TYR A 1 5.52 -5.20 7.73
N ALA A 2 5.11 -4.21 6.94
CA ALA A 2 4.53 -2.97 7.46
C ALA A 2 3.58 -2.33 6.44
N VAL A 3 2.63 -1.53 6.93
CA VAL A 3 1.68 -0.78 6.11
C VAL A 3 1.92 0.72 6.29
N TYR A 4 1.96 1.43 5.17
CA TYR A 4 2.17 2.87 5.10
C TYR A 4 1.04 3.56 4.32
N ALA A 5 0.79 4.83 4.65
CA ALA A 5 0.06 5.73 3.77
C ALA A 5 1.04 6.33 2.76
N GLY A 6 0.60 6.53 1.52
CA GLY A 6 1.44 7.15 0.52
C GLY A 6 0.70 7.57 -0.74
N TRP A 7 1.46 7.97 -1.76
CA TRP A 7 0.93 8.37 -3.05
C TRP A 7 1.48 7.48 -4.15
N CYS A 8 0.60 7.07 -5.07
CA CYS A 8 0.99 6.58 -6.38
C CYS A 8 0.90 7.74 -7.37
N THR A 9 1.98 8.02 -8.09
CA THR A 9 2.02 8.97 -9.20
C THR A 9 2.18 8.18 -10.49
N ARG A 10 1.22 8.36 -11.39
CA ARG A 10 1.18 7.74 -12.72
C ARG A 10 2.08 8.48 -13.71
N GLY A 11 2.42 7.83 -14.82
CA GLY A 11 3.25 8.44 -15.88
C GLY A 11 2.62 9.68 -16.53
N ASN A 12 1.29 9.81 -16.46
CA ASN A 12 0.54 10.97 -16.92
C ASN A 12 0.48 12.12 -15.88
N GLY A 13 1.07 11.95 -14.70
CA GLY A 13 1.08 12.92 -13.60
C GLY A 13 -0.12 12.84 -12.65
N GLU A 14 -1.11 11.98 -12.89
CA GLU A 14 -2.20 11.74 -11.96
C GLU A 14 -1.67 11.13 -10.65
N ARG A 15 -2.24 11.57 -9.52
CA ARG A 15 -1.86 11.09 -8.20
C ARG A 15 -3.04 10.48 -7.48
N HIS A 16 -2.82 9.25 -6.99
CA HIS A 16 -3.81 8.52 -6.22
C HIS A 16 -3.28 8.27 -4.80
N PRO A 17 -4.09 8.51 -3.75
CA PRO A 17 -3.75 8.08 -2.41
C PRO A 17 -3.68 6.55 -2.37
N CYS A 18 -2.77 5.98 -1.59
CA CYS A 18 -2.64 4.52 -1.50
C CYS A 18 -2.26 4.05 -0.10
N ALA A 19 -2.67 2.81 0.21
CA ALA A 19 -2.13 2.03 1.32
C ALA A 19 -1.05 1.10 0.78
N ILE A 20 0.17 1.19 1.30
CA ILE A 20 1.35 0.49 0.80
C ILE A 20 1.76 -0.59 1.79
N ASN A 21 1.71 -1.85 1.37
CA ASN A 21 2.29 -2.96 2.10
C ASN A 21 3.73 -3.19 1.64
N ILE A 22 4.66 -3.23 2.60
CA ILE A 22 6.03 -3.68 2.36
C ILE A 22 6.31 -4.96 3.15
N GLY A 23 6.55 -6.04 2.41
CA GLY A 23 6.90 -7.35 2.93
C GLY A 23 8.31 -7.78 2.56
N ARG A 24 8.94 -8.59 3.41
CA ARG A 24 10.11 -9.39 3.01
C ARG A 24 9.60 -10.79 2.71
N ARG A 25 10.01 -11.46 1.63
CA ARG A 25 9.69 -12.88 1.40
C ARG A 25 10.84 -13.77 1.92
N PRO A 26 10.84 -14.24 3.19
CA PRO A 26 11.92 -15.07 3.70
C PRO A 26 11.85 -16.54 3.23
N THR A 27 10.76 -16.98 2.59
CA THR A 27 10.42 -18.41 2.51
C THR A 27 10.51 -19.09 1.15
N PHE A 28 10.90 -18.40 0.06
CA PHE A 28 10.99 -19.07 -1.25
C PHE A 28 12.39 -19.18 -1.85
N TYR A 29 13.36 -18.38 -1.40
CA TYR A 29 14.76 -18.56 -1.74
C TYR A 29 15.59 -17.97 -0.59
N GLU A 30 16.58 -18.69 -0.08
CA GLU A 30 17.62 -18.14 0.83
C GLU A 30 18.36 -16.92 0.22
N HIS A 31 18.06 -16.56 -1.04
CA HIS A 31 18.57 -15.43 -1.79
C HIS A 31 17.51 -14.41 -2.24
N ALA A 32 16.25 -14.48 -1.77
CA ALA A 32 15.23 -13.47 -2.09
C ALA A 32 15.50 -12.15 -1.34
N GLN A 33 16.46 -11.38 -1.84
CA GLN A 33 16.81 -10.02 -1.40
C GLN A 33 15.71 -8.99 -1.69
N GLN A 34 14.58 -9.39 -2.27
CA GLN A 34 13.56 -8.48 -2.77
C GLN A 34 12.42 -8.32 -1.78
N SER A 35 12.29 -7.10 -1.25
CA SER A 35 11.06 -6.67 -0.58
C SER A 35 9.94 -6.64 -1.61
N LEU A 36 8.80 -7.24 -1.29
CA LEU A 36 7.57 -7.08 -2.07
C LEU A 36 6.90 -5.78 -1.62
N LEU A 37 6.69 -4.87 -2.57
CA LEU A 37 5.93 -3.64 -2.36
C LEU A 37 4.61 -3.77 -3.11
N GLU A 38 3.51 -3.68 -2.39
CA GLU A 38 2.15 -3.68 -2.95
C GLU A 38 1.47 -2.37 -2.56
N ALA A 39 1.01 -1.59 -3.54
CA ALA A 39 0.29 -0.35 -3.29
C ALA A 39 -1.17 -0.51 -3.73
N HIS A 40 -2.09 -0.42 -2.77
CA HIS A 40 -3.52 -0.38 -3.06
C HIS A 40 -3.96 1.07 -3.26
N LEU A 41 -4.22 1.45 -4.52
CA LEU A 41 -4.70 2.78 -4.88
C LEU A 41 -6.16 2.93 -4.44
N ILE A 42 -6.41 3.98 -3.67
CA ILE A 42 -7.72 4.29 -3.09
C ILE A 42 -8.52 5.11 -4.11
N ASP A 43 -9.79 4.75 -4.28
CA ASP A 43 -10.74 5.38 -5.21
C ASP A 43 -10.28 5.34 -6.69
N PHE A 44 -9.47 4.33 -7.05
CA PHE A 44 -9.02 4.05 -8.41
C PHE A 44 -9.62 2.73 -8.92
N GLU A 45 -10.06 2.74 -10.17
CA GLU A 45 -10.53 1.56 -10.89
C GLU A 45 -9.78 1.46 -12.22
N GLY A 46 -9.28 0.26 -12.55
CA GLY A 46 -8.55 -0.01 -13.77
C GLY A 46 -7.25 -0.80 -13.54
N ASP A 47 -6.56 -1.08 -14.64
CA ASP A 47 -5.29 -1.81 -14.64
C ASP A 47 -4.13 -0.86 -14.96
N LEU A 48 -3.02 -1.02 -14.25
CA LEU A 48 -1.78 -0.26 -14.45
C LEU A 48 -0.65 -1.14 -15.01
N TYR A 49 -0.97 -2.31 -15.57
CA TYR A 49 0.01 -3.22 -16.13
C TYR A 49 0.75 -2.58 -17.31
N GLY A 50 2.09 -2.59 -17.23
CA GLY A 50 2.96 -2.00 -18.25
C GLY A 50 3.12 -0.48 -18.13
N GLU A 51 2.45 0.17 -17.18
CA GLU A 51 2.62 1.59 -16.89
C GLU A 51 3.78 1.80 -15.90
N GLU A 52 4.63 2.79 -16.17
CA GLU A 52 5.63 3.24 -15.20
C GLU A 52 4.95 4.14 -14.16
N ILE A 53 5.06 3.76 -12.89
CA ILE A 53 4.48 4.48 -11.76
C ILE A 53 5.54 4.73 -10.69
N ALA A 54 5.34 5.79 -9.91
CA ALA A 54 6.17 6.10 -8.75
C ALA A 54 5.34 6.01 -7.46
N VAL A 55 5.86 5.33 -6.45
CA VAL A 55 5.23 5.23 -5.13
C VAL A 55 6.04 6.02 -4.10
N SER A 56 5.38 6.94 -3.39
CA SER A 56 5.99 7.77 -2.34
C SER A 56 5.37 7.46 -0.98
N PHE A 57 6.20 7.14 0.00
CA PHE A 57 5.78 6.89 1.38
C PHE A 57 5.56 8.22 2.11
N VAL A 58 4.50 8.29 2.90
CA VAL A 58 4.15 9.50 3.66
C VAL A 58 4.14 9.22 5.17
N ASP A 59 3.43 8.20 5.61
CA ASP A 59 3.32 7.90 7.04
C ASP A 59 3.23 6.40 7.31
N PHE A 60 3.74 5.98 8.46
CA PHE A 60 3.63 4.60 8.92
C PHE A 60 2.27 4.38 9.59
N LEU A 61 1.51 3.40 9.13
CA LEU A 61 0.19 3.11 9.70
C LEU A 61 0.25 2.00 10.76
N ARG A 62 0.93 0.90 10.45
CA ARG A 62 1.07 -0.24 11.38
C ARG A 62 2.13 -1.24 10.95
N SER A 63 2.58 -2.04 11.91
CA SER A 63 3.35 -3.26 11.66
C SER A 63 2.47 -4.37 11.07
N GLU A 64 3.12 -5.43 10.61
CA GLU A 64 2.47 -6.67 10.20
C GLU A 64 1.55 -7.23 11.27
N ARG A 65 0.46 -7.84 10.82
CA ARG A 65 -0.48 -8.55 11.67
C ARG A 65 -0.85 -9.87 11.00
N LYS A 66 -0.85 -10.95 11.77
CA LYS A 66 -1.44 -12.22 11.35
C LYS A 66 -2.95 -12.14 11.53
N PHE A 67 -3.70 -12.64 10.56
CA PHE A 67 -5.16 -12.70 10.61
C PHE A 67 -5.62 -14.14 10.66
N ASN A 68 -6.65 -14.41 11.46
CA ASN A 68 -7.22 -15.75 11.63
C ASN A 68 -8.38 -15.96 10.64
N GLY A 69 -8.22 -15.54 9.39
CA GLY A 69 -9.22 -15.70 8.34
C GLY A 69 -9.36 -14.48 7.41
N LEU A 70 -10.08 -14.69 6.31
CA LEU A 70 -10.30 -13.69 5.27
C LEU A 70 -11.14 -12.50 5.74
N GLU A 71 -12.09 -12.71 6.65
CA GLU A 71 -12.95 -11.65 7.20
C GLU A 71 -12.12 -10.62 7.96
N GLN A 72 -11.28 -11.06 8.90
CA GLN A 72 -10.39 -10.17 9.67
C GLN A 72 -9.40 -9.44 8.78
N LEU A 73 -8.87 -10.11 7.75
CA LEU A 73 -8.01 -9.47 6.76
C LEU A 73 -8.76 -8.38 5.99
N SER A 74 -9.96 -8.68 5.51
CA SER A 74 -10.79 -7.73 4.76
C SER A 74 -11.16 -6.50 5.60
N GLU A 75 -11.56 -6.70 6.85
CA GLU A 75 -11.85 -5.62 7.79
C GLU A 75 -10.61 -4.75 8.03
N GLN A 76 -9.45 -5.37 8.25
CA GLN A 76 -8.22 -4.61 8.46
C GLN A 76 -7.80 -3.83 7.22
N LEU A 77 -7.96 -4.39 6.02
CA LEU A 77 -7.68 -3.67 4.77
C LEU A 77 -8.55 -2.42 4.64
N LYS A 78 -9.85 -2.50 4.98
CA LYS A 78 -10.75 -1.32 5.00
C LYS A 78 -10.28 -0.26 6.00
N VAL A 79 -9.81 -0.68 7.19
CA VAL A 79 -9.25 0.24 8.20
C VAL A 79 -7.98 0.90 7.66
N ASP A 80 -7.08 0.13 7.05
CA ASP A 80 -5.82 0.64 6.51
C ASP A 80 -6.06 1.67 5.39
N THR A 81 -6.99 1.41 4.47
CA THR A 81 -7.36 2.36 3.41
C THR A 81 -7.99 3.63 3.97
N ASN A 82 -8.85 3.51 5.00
CA ASN A 82 -9.47 4.67 5.63
C ASN A 82 -8.44 5.53 6.39
N ASN A 83 -7.49 4.90 7.08
CA ASN A 83 -6.40 5.59 7.77
C ASN A 83 -5.48 6.31 6.77
N ALA A 84 -5.10 5.64 5.68
CA ALA A 84 -4.31 6.26 4.62
C ALA A 84 -5.02 7.50 4.05
N ARG A 85 -6.33 7.39 3.75
CA ARG A 85 -7.14 8.53 3.28
C ARG A 85 -7.13 9.68 4.29
N ALA A 86 -7.29 9.38 5.58
CA ALA A 86 -7.32 10.41 6.63
C ALA A 86 -5.98 11.15 6.78
N VAL A 87 -4.85 10.43 6.74
CA VAL A 87 -3.50 11.02 6.80
C VAL A 87 -3.27 11.96 5.63
N LEU A 88 -3.56 11.51 4.41
CA LEU A 88 -3.23 12.24 3.18
C LEU A 88 -4.12 13.48 2.96
N ARG A 89 -5.36 13.47 3.47
CA ARG A 89 -6.23 14.66 3.48
C ARG A 89 -5.66 15.79 4.33
N ARG A 90 -5.05 15.48 5.48
CA ARG A 90 -4.49 16.50 6.40
C ARG A 90 -3.27 17.22 5.84
N MET A 91 -2.56 16.60 4.90
CA MET A 91 -1.35 17.17 4.29
C MET A 91 -1.62 17.95 3.00
N SER A 92 -2.86 17.91 2.51
CA SER A 92 -3.29 18.64 1.30
C SER A 92 -4.04 19.93 1.65
N SER A 93 -3.97 20.37 2.91
CA SER A 93 -4.60 21.60 3.45
C SER A 93 -3.56 22.64 3.81
#